data_AF-A0A3B3ZC08-F1
#
_entry.id   AF-A0A3B3ZC08-F1
#
_cell.length_a   1.000
_cell.length_b   1.000
_cell.length_c   1.000
_cell.angle_alpha   90.00
_cell.angle_beta   90.00
_cell.angle_gamma   90.00
#
_symmetry.space_group_name_H-M   'P 1'
#
loop_
_entity.id
_entity.type
_entity.pdbx_description
1 polymer ?
#
loop_
_entity_poly.entity_id
_entity_poly.type
_entity_poly.pdbx_seq_one_letter_code
_entity_poly.pdbx_strand_id
1 'polypeptide(L)'
;MTSKKSQRRNAPLHEKNFEDEDANSVSQDEGSGEAGGEDKLSLILKEIREMREENKKHTLRLKTRYCTDKFEIGQSGRDTPRRKNIRIYGVPEGAEGSTALSVIPFVEQLLRENLDLPTTKDLLIERAHRALAPRPPVDSQPRSIIIRFQSYRIKDEVLRAAWQRKGFTWKGSKINLDHDYAPDVLARRKEYGEIRRVLKASSIRFQTLYPARLKVFLKDETKIYDSVEEAASDLADKGLPVTRVERPVSSLEKLQRYSWMPAPGRRKRGFKEKLQVFRREVSEGTSN
;
A
#
# COMPACT_ATOMS: atom_id res chain seq x y z
N MET A 1 9.38 7.36 -54.56
CA MET A 1 9.78 5.99 -54.13
C MET A 1 9.12 5.72 -52.79
N THR A 2 8.11 4.87 -52.78
CA THR A 2 7.21 4.60 -51.65
C THR A 2 7.77 3.48 -50.78
N SER A 3 8.12 3.77 -49.53
CA SER A 3 8.61 2.75 -48.57
C SER A 3 7.46 2.28 -47.66
N LYS A 4 7.20 0.98 -47.71
CA LYS A 4 6.09 0.26 -47.08
C LYS A 4 6.28 0.16 -45.56
N LYS A 5 5.30 0.65 -44.78
CA LYS A 5 5.14 0.34 -43.34
C LYS A 5 4.72 -1.13 -43.19
N SER A 6 5.57 -1.94 -42.58
CA SER A 6 5.26 -3.31 -42.19
C SER A 6 4.39 -3.32 -40.93
N GLN A 7 3.09 -3.47 -41.11
CA GLN A 7 2.12 -3.72 -40.04
C GLN A 7 2.21 -5.20 -39.62
N ARG A 8 2.88 -5.46 -38.50
CA ARG A 8 2.79 -6.75 -37.81
C ARG A 8 1.37 -6.90 -37.23
N ARG A 9 0.56 -7.75 -37.86
CA ARG A 9 -0.76 -8.16 -37.36
C ARG A 9 -0.53 -9.11 -36.18
N ASN A 10 -0.94 -8.70 -34.98
CA ASN A 10 -1.04 -9.59 -33.83
C ASN A 10 -2.26 -10.51 -34.03
N ALA A 11 -2.02 -11.81 -34.15
CA ALA A 11 -3.06 -12.83 -34.14
C ALA A 11 -3.55 -13.03 -32.68
N PRO A 12 -4.86 -13.17 -32.42
CA PRO A 12 -5.35 -13.50 -31.09
C PRO A 12 -5.10 -14.99 -30.83
N LEU A 13 -4.38 -15.28 -29.74
CA LEU A 13 -4.27 -16.64 -29.20
C LEU A 13 -5.64 -17.08 -28.71
N HIS A 14 -6.11 -18.19 -29.26
CA HIS A 14 -7.36 -18.84 -28.89
C HIS A 14 -7.27 -19.29 -27.41
N GLU A 15 -7.96 -18.58 -26.52
CA GLU A 15 -8.29 -19.10 -25.19
C GLU A 15 -9.15 -20.35 -25.41
N LYS A 16 -8.56 -21.53 -25.21
CA LYS A 16 -9.32 -22.76 -25.05
C LYS A 16 -9.91 -22.71 -23.64
N ASN A 17 -11.19 -22.40 -23.56
CA ASN A 17 -12.00 -22.67 -22.38
C ASN A 17 -11.90 -24.18 -22.11
N PHE A 18 -11.24 -24.55 -21.01
CA PHE A 18 -11.30 -25.89 -20.47
C PHE A 18 -12.62 -25.93 -19.70
N GLU A 19 -13.68 -26.31 -20.39
CA GLU A 19 -14.98 -26.57 -19.78
C GLU A 19 -14.80 -27.79 -18.86
N ASP A 20 -15.13 -27.59 -17.58
CA ASP A 20 -15.31 -28.67 -16.61
C ASP A 20 -16.50 -29.52 -17.09
N GLU A 21 -16.22 -30.61 -17.81
CA GLU A 21 -17.23 -31.64 -18.09
C GLU A 21 -17.46 -32.48 -16.82
N ASP A 22 -18.45 -32.06 -16.05
CA ASP A 22 -19.07 -32.88 -15.00
C ASP A 22 -19.78 -34.10 -15.63
N ALA A 23 -19.54 -35.24 -14.98
CA ALA A 23 -20.02 -36.56 -15.33
C ALA A 23 -21.54 -36.68 -15.54
N ASN A 24 -21.97 -37.45 -16.54
CA ASN A 24 -22.97 -38.51 -16.37
C ASN A 24 -23.10 -39.39 -17.63
N SER A 25 -22.57 -40.61 -17.63
CA SER A 25 -23.22 -41.73 -18.32
C SER A 25 -22.83 -43.04 -17.65
N VAL A 26 -23.82 -43.65 -17.02
CA VAL A 26 -23.81 -44.99 -16.46
C VAL A 26 -23.87 -45.99 -17.61
N SER A 27 -22.99 -46.97 -17.62
CA SER A 27 -23.19 -48.25 -18.30
C SER A 27 -22.58 -49.33 -17.42
N GLN A 28 -23.45 -50.21 -16.91
CA GLN A 28 -23.06 -51.40 -16.18
C GLN A 28 -22.46 -52.42 -17.16
N ASP A 29 -21.35 -53.03 -16.78
CA ASP A 29 -21.03 -54.40 -17.19
C ASP A 29 -20.23 -55.04 -16.05
N GLU A 30 -20.72 -56.17 -15.54
CA GLU A 30 -20.09 -56.92 -14.45
C GLU A 30 -18.98 -57.81 -14.98
N GLY A 31 -17.79 -57.68 -14.40
CA GLY A 31 -16.64 -58.55 -14.66
C GLY A 31 -15.90 -58.82 -13.35
N SER A 32 -16.17 -60.00 -12.77
CA SER A 32 -15.62 -60.52 -11.53
C SER A 32 -14.10 -60.62 -11.54
N GLY A 33 -13.42 -59.94 -10.60
CA GLY A 33 -12.05 -60.28 -10.21
C GLY A 33 -11.11 -59.18 -9.71
N GLU A 34 -11.49 -58.24 -8.85
CA GLU A 34 -10.53 -57.18 -8.40
C GLU A 34 -10.60 -56.78 -6.91
N ALA A 35 -10.83 -57.71 -5.98
CA ALA A 35 -10.80 -57.37 -4.54
C ALA A 35 -9.44 -56.80 -4.04
N GLY A 36 -8.34 -57.01 -4.77
CA GLY A 36 -7.04 -56.38 -4.48
C GLY A 36 -6.66 -55.21 -5.40
N GLY A 37 -7.45 -54.95 -6.43
CA GLY A 37 -7.27 -53.85 -7.39
C GLY A 37 -8.00 -52.59 -6.95
N GLU A 38 -9.23 -52.75 -6.43
CA GLU A 38 -10.06 -51.67 -5.90
C GLU A 38 -9.40 -50.95 -4.71
N ASP A 39 -8.75 -51.70 -3.81
CA ASP A 39 -8.00 -51.13 -2.68
C ASP A 39 -6.80 -50.30 -3.14
N LYS A 40 -6.08 -50.76 -4.17
CA LYS A 40 -4.96 -50.02 -4.77
C LYS A 40 -5.46 -48.77 -5.50
N LEU A 41 -6.59 -48.88 -6.21
CA LEU A 41 -7.23 -47.75 -6.87
C LEU A 41 -7.66 -46.69 -5.86
N SER A 42 -8.22 -47.10 -4.71
CA SER A 42 -8.65 -46.21 -3.64
C SER A 42 -7.47 -45.44 -3.02
N LEU A 43 -6.32 -46.11 -2.86
CA LEU A 43 -5.09 -45.52 -2.36
C LEU A 43 -4.53 -44.49 -3.34
N ILE A 44 -4.49 -44.83 -4.63
CA ILE A 44 -4.06 -43.93 -5.71
C ILE A 44 -4.98 -42.70 -5.80
N LEU A 45 -6.29 -42.88 -5.69
CA LEU A 45 -7.25 -41.76 -5.72
C LEU A 45 -7.10 -40.82 -4.51
N LYS A 46 -6.80 -41.38 -3.33
CA LYS A 46 -6.50 -40.59 -2.13
C LYS A 46 -5.24 -39.75 -2.32
N GLU A 47 -4.19 -40.35 -2.89
CA GLU A 47 -2.91 -39.69 -3.15
C GLU A 47 -3.04 -38.60 -4.24
N ILE A 48 -3.82 -38.84 -5.30
CA ILE A 48 -4.15 -37.82 -6.30
C ILE A 48 -4.91 -36.63 -5.67
N ARG A 49 -5.83 -36.90 -4.74
CA ARG A 49 -6.57 -35.85 -4.03
C ARG A 49 -5.64 -35.01 -3.14
N GLU A 50 -4.73 -35.65 -2.42
CA GLU A 50 -3.73 -34.99 -1.58
C GLU A 50 -2.77 -34.14 -2.43
N MET A 51 -2.25 -34.68 -3.53
CA MET A 51 -1.42 -33.93 -4.49
C MET A 51 -2.15 -32.72 -5.10
N ARG A 52 -3.45 -32.84 -5.41
CA ARG A 52 -4.25 -31.71 -5.91
C ARG A 52 -4.38 -30.61 -4.86
N GLU A 53 -4.62 -30.97 -3.60
CA GLU A 53 -4.69 -30.01 -2.50
C GLU A 53 -3.33 -29.36 -2.21
N GLU A 54 -2.23 -30.10 -2.28
CA GLU A 54 -0.88 -29.55 -2.15
C GLU A 54 -0.54 -28.59 -3.29
N ASN A 55 -0.87 -28.94 -4.53
CA ASN A 55 -0.68 -28.05 -5.68
C ASN A 55 -1.51 -26.77 -5.56
N LYS A 56 -2.74 -26.86 -5.02
CA LYS A 56 -3.58 -25.69 -4.73
C LYS A 56 -2.97 -24.81 -3.64
N LYS A 57 -2.44 -25.39 -2.57
CA LYS A 57 -1.70 -24.66 -1.52
C LYS A 57 -0.43 -24.03 -2.08
N HIS A 58 0.33 -24.75 -2.90
CA HIS A 58 1.57 -24.28 -3.49
C HIS A 58 1.33 -23.11 -4.45
N THR A 59 0.34 -23.21 -5.34
CA THR A 59 -0.06 -22.11 -6.22
C THR A 59 -0.56 -20.89 -5.44
N LEU A 60 -1.29 -21.08 -4.35
CA LEU A 60 -1.71 -19.98 -3.46
C LEU A 60 -0.52 -19.31 -2.78
N ARG A 61 0.47 -20.09 -2.30
CA ARG A 61 1.73 -19.57 -1.74
C ARG A 61 2.50 -18.75 -2.77
N LEU A 62 2.66 -19.26 -3.99
CA LEU A 62 3.34 -18.55 -5.08
C LEU A 62 2.62 -17.26 -5.47
N LYS A 63 1.28 -17.28 -5.61
CA LYS A 63 0.48 -16.07 -5.87
C LYS A 63 0.61 -15.06 -4.73
N THR A 64 0.56 -15.52 -3.49
CA THR A 64 0.76 -14.67 -2.31
C THR A 64 2.12 -14.01 -2.35
N ARG A 65 3.19 -14.79 -2.57
CA ARG A 65 4.57 -14.28 -2.67
C ARG A 65 4.74 -13.29 -3.83
N TYR A 66 4.19 -13.59 -5.00
CA TYR A 66 4.23 -12.67 -6.13
C TYR A 66 3.52 -11.34 -5.85
N CYS A 67 2.37 -11.40 -5.18
CA CYS A 67 1.63 -10.21 -4.75
C CYS A 67 2.39 -9.42 -3.67
N THR A 68 3.03 -10.08 -2.71
CA THR A 68 3.85 -9.41 -1.69
C THR A 68 5.09 -8.78 -2.32
N ASP A 69 5.79 -9.50 -3.20
CA ASP A 69 7.01 -9.01 -3.85
C ASP A 69 6.68 -7.82 -4.76
N LYS A 70 5.60 -7.89 -5.54
CA LYS A 70 5.12 -6.73 -6.33
C LYS A 70 4.71 -5.55 -5.44
N PHE A 71 4.10 -5.82 -4.28
CA PHE A 71 3.71 -4.79 -3.33
C PHE A 71 4.94 -4.10 -2.72
N GLU A 72 5.98 -4.85 -2.37
CA GLU A 72 7.25 -4.31 -1.84
C GLU A 72 8.05 -3.54 -2.90
N ILE A 73 8.15 -4.09 -4.11
CA ILE A 73 8.79 -3.41 -5.25
C ILE A 73 8.02 -2.13 -5.61
N GLY A 74 6.69 -2.17 -5.60
CA GLY A 74 5.83 -1.00 -5.81
C GLY A 74 6.00 0.07 -4.74
N GLN A 75 6.20 -0.30 -3.48
CA GLN A 75 6.50 0.65 -2.40
C GLN A 75 7.86 1.33 -2.62
N SER A 76 8.91 0.57 -2.95
CA SER A 76 10.23 1.13 -3.25
C SER A 76 10.20 2.09 -4.44
N GLY A 77 9.42 1.75 -5.49
CA GLY A 77 9.20 2.61 -6.65
C GLY A 77 8.43 3.91 -6.33
N ARG A 78 7.43 3.86 -5.45
CA ARG A 78 6.61 5.03 -5.05
C ARG A 78 7.34 6.02 -4.13
N ASP A 79 8.31 5.56 -3.36
CA ASP A 79 9.06 6.40 -2.43
C ASP A 79 10.34 7.00 -3.03
N THR A 80 10.93 6.37 -4.06
CA THR A 80 12.10 6.90 -4.78
C THR A 80 11.94 8.37 -5.20
N PRO A 81 10.80 8.80 -5.82
CA PRO A 81 10.61 10.21 -6.14
C PRO A 81 10.45 11.11 -4.90
N ARG A 82 9.98 10.57 -3.77
CA ARG A 82 9.72 11.33 -2.54
C ARG A 82 10.94 11.51 -1.65
N ARG A 83 12.03 10.78 -1.89
CA ARG A 83 13.26 10.88 -1.07
C ARG A 83 13.83 12.29 -1.02
N LYS A 84 13.71 13.04 -2.11
CA LYS A 84 14.16 14.44 -2.24
C LYS A 84 13.13 15.46 -1.73
N ASN A 85 11.99 15.00 -1.21
CA ASN A 85 10.92 15.88 -0.77
C ASN A 85 10.95 16.10 0.74
N ILE A 86 10.61 17.31 1.17
CA ILE A 86 10.28 17.68 2.55
C ILE A 86 8.83 18.17 2.57
N ARG A 87 8.16 17.95 3.70
CA ARG A 87 6.85 18.52 3.99
C ARG A 87 6.95 19.49 5.16
N ILE A 88 6.44 20.70 4.96
CA ILE A 88 6.32 21.75 5.99
C ILE A 88 4.88 21.79 6.49
N TYR A 89 4.72 21.81 7.81
CA TYR A 89 3.44 21.91 8.49
C TYR A 89 3.33 23.23 9.27
N GLY A 90 2.11 23.76 9.41
CA GLY A 90 1.84 24.92 10.27
C GLY A 90 2.00 26.29 9.61
N VAL A 91 2.16 26.36 8.28
CA VAL A 91 2.20 27.63 7.55
C VAL A 91 0.77 28.12 7.29
N PRO A 92 0.37 29.33 7.75
CA PRO A 92 -0.96 29.89 7.49
C PRO A 92 -1.34 29.89 6.00
N GLU A 93 -2.60 29.59 5.68
CA GLU A 93 -3.10 29.63 4.30
C GLU A 93 -2.98 31.06 3.73
N GLY A 94 -2.47 31.19 2.50
CA GLY A 94 -2.34 32.49 1.80
C GLY A 94 -1.07 33.29 2.11
N ALA A 95 -0.21 32.82 3.02
CA ALA A 95 1.06 33.48 3.34
C ALA A 95 2.07 33.51 2.18
N GLU A 96 1.93 32.57 1.24
CA GLU A 96 2.85 32.33 0.12
C GLU A 96 2.60 33.23 -1.10
N GLY A 97 1.49 33.98 -1.12
CA GLY A 97 0.96 34.64 -2.32
C GLY A 97 0.00 33.75 -3.12
N SER A 98 -0.58 34.30 -4.19
CA SER A 98 -1.66 33.66 -4.96
C SER A 98 -1.18 32.65 -6.02
N THR A 99 0.10 32.66 -6.39
CA THR A 99 0.62 31.89 -7.53
C THR A 99 1.59 30.80 -7.07
N ALA A 100 1.57 29.62 -7.69
CA ALA A 100 2.50 28.53 -7.35
C ALA A 100 3.99 28.93 -7.49
N LEU A 101 4.31 29.88 -8.37
CA LEU A 101 5.66 30.42 -8.56
C LEU A 101 6.13 31.30 -7.40
N SER A 102 5.23 31.89 -6.60
CA SER A 102 5.61 32.68 -5.42
C SER A 102 5.92 31.82 -4.20
N VAL A 103 5.55 30.54 -4.23
CA VAL A 103 5.80 29.60 -3.11
C VAL A 103 7.29 29.31 -2.94
N ILE A 104 8.05 29.20 -4.04
CA ILE A 104 9.50 28.94 -4.00
C ILE A 104 10.25 30.05 -3.25
N PRO A 105 10.20 31.33 -3.68
CA PRO A 105 10.93 32.39 -2.98
C PRO A 105 10.44 32.57 -1.54
N PHE A 106 9.15 32.39 -1.27
CA PHE A 106 8.61 32.39 0.10
C PHE A 106 9.26 31.31 0.97
N VAL A 107 9.33 30.07 0.47
CA VAL A 107 9.93 28.95 1.21
C VAL A 107 11.42 29.19 1.45
N GLU A 108 12.15 29.70 0.45
CA GLU A 108 13.57 30.00 0.61
C GLU A 108 13.81 31.04 1.70
N GLN A 109 13.03 32.13 1.70
CA GLN A 109 13.07 33.14 2.74
C GLN A 109 12.75 32.54 4.11
N LEU A 110 11.64 31.78 4.21
CA LEU A 110 11.22 31.14 5.45
C LEU A 110 12.31 30.23 6.03
N LEU A 111 12.96 29.41 5.19
CA LEU A 111 14.02 28.51 5.65
C LEU A 111 15.28 29.28 6.06
N ARG A 112 15.68 30.31 5.32
CA ARG A 112 16.88 31.11 5.63
C ARG A 112 16.74 31.88 6.94
N GLU A 113 15.60 32.53 7.14
CA GLU A 113 15.33 33.33 8.36
C GLU A 113 15.27 32.48 9.63
N ASN A 114 14.83 31.22 9.53
CA ASN A 114 14.51 30.41 10.70
C ASN A 114 15.48 29.26 10.98
N LEU A 115 16.33 28.87 10.01
CA LEU A 115 17.26 27.74 10.14
C LEU A 115 18.73 28.16 10.13
N ASP A 116 19.02 29.47 10.22
CA ASP A 116 20.38 30.03 10.26
C ASP A 116 21.28 29.47 9.13
N LEU A 117 20.68 29.23 7.96
CA LEU A 117 21.37 28.66 6.80
C LEU A 117 22.26 29.72 6.14
N PRO A 118 23.50 29.39 5.74
CA PRO A 118 24.39 30.37 5.14
C PRO A 118 23.81 30.92 3.83
N THR A 119 23.75 32.26 3.72
CA THR A 119 23.18 32.97 2.55
C THR A 119 23.87 32.62 1.24
N THR A 120 25.14 32.22 1.28
CA THR A 120 25.93 31.79 0.12
C THR A 120 25.49 30.46 -0.47
N LYS A 121 24.68 29.68 0.27
CA LYS A 121 24.27 28.35 -0.14
C LYS A 121 22.95 28.38 -0.89
N ASP A 122 23.00 27.89 -2.12
CA ASP A 122 21.80 27.67 -2.92
C ASP A 122 21.02 26.45 -2.37
N LEU A 123 19.72 26.63 -2.15
CA LEU A 123 18.83 25.57 -1.69
C LEU A 123 18.36 24.67 -2.85
N LEU A 124 18.56 25.08 -4.11
CA LEU A 124 18.27 24.29 -5.31
C LEU A 124 16.88 23.63 -5.25
N ILE A 125 15.86 24.43 -4.97
CA ILE A 125 14.47 23.97 -4.92
C ILE A 125 13.95 23.81 -6.35
N GLU A 126 13.60 22.58 -6.72
CA GLU A 126 13.05 22.26 -8.04
C GLU A 126 11.56 22.63 -8.12
N ARG A 127 10.81 22.38 -7.03
CA ARG A 127 9.38 22.64 -6.97
C ARG A 127 8.91 22.84 -5.54
N ALA A 128 8.04 23.82 -5.32
CA ALA A 128 7.31 23.98 -4.06
C ALA A 128 5.83 24.22 -4.37
N HIS A 129 4.94 23.58 -3.63
CA HIS A 129 3.50 23.79 -3.73
C HIS A 129 2.81 23.34 -2.45
N ARG A 130 1.66 23.94 -2.16
CA ARG A 130 0.76 23.47 -1.12
C ARG A 130 0.09 22.15 -1.52
N ALA A 131 -0.22 21.30 -0.54
CA ALA A 131 -0.88 20.03 -0.79
C ALA A 131 -2.21 20.24 -1.55
N LEU A 132 -2.47 19.40 -2.55
CA LEU A 132 -3.62 19.51 -3.47
C LEU A 132 -4.99 19.16 -2.83
N ALA A 133 -5.08 19.19 -1.50
CA ALA A 133 -6.33 19.04 -0.79
C ALA A 133 -7.18 20.32 -0.88
N PRO A 134 -8.53 20.22 -0.75
CA PRO A 134 -9.40 21.38 -0.63
C PRO A 134 -8.94 22.32 0.49
N ARG A 135 -9.17 23.63 0.32
CA ARG A 135 -8.80 24.61 1.34
C ARG A 135 -9.58 24.32 2.63
N PRO A 136 -8.89 24.12 3.75
CA PRO A 136 -9.54 23.80 5.01
C PRO A 136 -10.20 25.07 5.61
N PRO A 137 -11.23 24.94 6.47
CA PRO A 137 -11.79 26.05 7.23
C PRO A 137 -10.75 26.82 8.04
N VAL A 138 -11.03 28.09 8.36
CA VAL A 138 -10.08 29.00 9.04
C VAL A 138 -9.57 28.45 10.38
N ASP A 139 -10.41 27.76 11.14
CA ASP A 139 -10.06 27.18 12.46
C ASP A 139 -9.37 25.80 12.39
N SER A 140 -9.19 25.25 11.20
CA SER A 140 -8.59 23.93 11.04
C SER A 140 -7.13 24.00 10.60
N GLN A 141 -6.42 22.88 10.73
CA GLN A 141 -4.99 22.85 10.42
C GLN A 141 -4.73 23.24 8.96
N PRO A 142 -3.80 24.18 8.70
CA PRO A 142 -3.49 24.60 7.35
C PRO A 142 -2.87 23.45 6.55
N ARG A 143 -3.04 23.47 5.22
CA ARG A 143 -2.44 22.46 4.34
C ARG A 143 -0.91 22.53 4.41
N SER A 144 -0.29 21.37 4.36
CA SER A 144 1.17 21.28 4.32
C SER A 144 1.73 21.75 2.97
N ILE A 145 2.93 22.33 2.98
CA ILE A 145 3.69 22.66 1.77
C ILE A 145 4.63 21.49 1.47
N ILE A 146 4.65 21.02 0.22
CA ILE A 146 5.56 19.98 -0.26
C ILE A 146 6.63 20.66 -1.10
N ILE A 147 7.89 20.43 -0.71
CA ILE A 147 9.08 20.99 -1.37
C ILE A 147 9.88 19.84 -1.92
N ARG A 148 10.33 19.96 -3.17
CA ARG A 148 11.25 19.04 -3.83
C ARG A 148 12.57 19.74 -4.06
N PHE A 149 13.63 19.14 -3.54
CA PHE A 149 15.00 19.58 -3.75
C PHE A 149 15.63 18.87 -4.95
N GLN A 150 16.56 19.52 -5.63
CA GLN A 150 17.33 18.88 -6.70
C GLN A 150 18.32 17.84 -6.13
N SER A 151 18.90 18.11 -4.96
CA SER A 151 19.86 17.25 -4.27
C SER A 151 19.33 16.73 -2.93
N TYR A 152 19.52 15.42 -2.69
CA TYR A 152 19.19 14.80 -1.41
C TYR A 152 20.04 15.36 -0.26
N ARG A 153 21.31 15.72 -0.53
CA ARG A 153 22.24 16.22 0.49
C ARG A 153 21.75 17.54 1.10
N ILE A 154 21.34 18.48 0.25
CA ILE A 154 20.82 19.79 0.68
C ILE A 154 19.55 19.59 1.51
N LYS A 155 18.63 18.76 1.00
CA LYS A 155 17.41 18.38 1.71
C LYS A 155 17.70 17.83 3.11
N ASP A 156 18.65 16.92 3.23
CA ASP A 156 19.02 16.29 4.50
C ASP A 156 19.67 17.28 5.49
N GLU A 157 20.47 18.22 4.99
CA GLU A 157 21.07 19.29 5.81
C GLU A 157 20.00 20.27 6.34
N VAL A 158 19.08 20.71 5.49
CA VAL A 158 17.93 21.56 5.89
C VAL A 158 17.09 20.87 6.95
N LEU A 159 16.81 19.58 6.76
CA LEU A 159 16.01 18.82 7.71
C LEU A 159 16.72 18.61 9.04
N ARG A 160 18.04 18.34 9.01
CA ARG A 160 18.87 18.24 10.22
C ARG A 160 18.87 19.56 11.00
N ALA A 161 19.05 20.70 10.33
CA ALA A 161 18.98 22.01 10.98
C ALA A 161 17.62 22.24 11.66
N ALA A 162 16.51 21.90 10.98
CA ALA A 162 15.17 22.02 11.55
C ALA A 162 14.95 21.11 12.76
N TRP A 163 15.45 19.87 12.71
CA TRP A 163 15.31 18.91 13.81
C TRP A 163 16.17 19.23 15.02
N GLN A 164 17.37 19.80 14.82
CA GLN A 164 18.20 20.30 15.92
C GLN A 164 17.49 21.39 16.73
N ARG A 165 16.73 22.26 16.05
CA ARG A 165 15.91 23.30 16.69
C ARG A 165 14.56 22.80 17.22
N LYS A 166 14.19 21.54 16.93
CA LYS A 166 12.87 20.94 17.25
C LYS A 166 11.69 21.72 16.63
N GLY A 167 11.88 22.22 15.40
CA GLY A 167 10.96 23.13 14.71
C GLY A 167 11.27 24.60 15.01
N PHE A 168 10.46 25.50 14.46
CA PHE A 168 10.58 26.94 14.71
C PHE A 168 9.22 27.63 14.71
N THR A 169 9.15 28.84 15.26
CA THR A 169 7.91 29.64 15.31
C THR A 169 8.00 30.76 14.30
N TRP A 170 6.97 30.93 13.48
CA TRP A 170 6.89 32.01 12.50
C TRP A 170 5.49 32.64 12.56
N LYS A 171 5.44 33.97 12.72
CA LYS A 171 4.19 34.73 12.88
C LYS A 171 3.21 34.11 13.89
N GLY A 172 3.73 33.68 15.04
CA GLY A 172 2.96 33.05 16.11
C GLY A 172 2.52 31.60 15.85
N SER A 173 2.78 31.05 14.66
CA SER A 173 2.48 29.65 14.31
C SER A 173 3.70 28.75 14.48
N LYS A 174 3.52 27.57 15.07
CA LYS A 174 4.58 26.57 15.17
C LYS A 174 4.73 25.81 13.86
N ILE A 175 5.91 25.90 13.26
CA ILE A 175 6.26 25.25 11.99
C ILE A 175 7.15 24.04 12.25
N ASN A 176 6.75 22.91 11.66
CA ASN A 176 7.49 21.65 11.73
C ASN A 176 7.85 21.16 10.32
N LEU A 177 9.05 20.60 10.18
CA LEU A 177 9.56 20.02 8.94
C LEU A 177 9.75 18.52 9.13
N ASP A 178 9.28 17.73 8.16
CA ASP A 178 9.48 16.29 8.15
C ASP A 178 9.65 15.74 6.72
N HIS A 179 10.02 14.48 6.61
CA HIS A 179 10.04 13.73 5.36
C HIS A 179 8.63 13.61 4.75
N ASP A 180 8.55 13.69 3.42
CA ASP A 180 7.34 13.32 2.68
C ASP A 180 7.31 11.80 2.45
N TYR A 181 6.92 11.02 3.47
CA TYR A 181 6.77 9.57 3.32
C TYR A 181 5.49 9.21 2.55
N ALA A 182 5.51 8.09 1.80
CA ALA A 182 4.28 7.54 1.26
C ALA A 182 3.30 7.11 2.39
N PRO A 183 1.98 7.12 2.13
CA PRO A 183 0.97 6.71 3.10
C PRO A 183 1.23 5.32 3.70
N ASP A 184 1.67 4.36 2.89
CA ASP A 184 1.98 2.98 3.31
C ASP A 184 3.13 2.95 4.34
N VAL A 185 4.16 3.78 4.14
CA VAL A 185 5.29 3.91 5.07
C VAL A 185 4.86 4.57 6.37
N LEU A 186 4.02 5.61 6.29
CA LEU A 186 3.44 6.26 7.47
C LEU A 186 2.58 5.29 8.28
N ALA A 187 1.77 4.47 7.61
CA ALA A 187 0.95 3.44 8.26
C ALA A 187 1.83 2.44 9.02
N ARG A 188 2.85 1.87 8.38
CA ARG A 188 3.80 0.96 9.04
C ARG A 188 4.54 1.61 10.20
N ARG A 189 4.98 2.86 10.06
CA ARG A 189 5.61 3.62 11.15
C ARG A 189 4.65 3.86 12.32
N LYS A 190 3.36 4.06 12.04
CA LYS A 190 2.32 4.23 13.05
C LYS A 190 2.11 2.96 13.87
N GLU A 191 2.25 1.78 13.27
CA GLU A 191 2.17 0.48 13.98
C GLU A 191 3.19 0.39 15.13
N TYR A 192 4.41 0.90 14.95
CA TYR A 192 5.42 0.99 16.03
C TYR A 192 5.09 2.03 17.12
N GLY A 193 3.92 2.69 17.09
CA GLY A 193 3.58 3.77 18.00
C GLY A 193 3.56 3.35 19.48
N GLU A 194 3.01 2.17 19.78
CA GLU A 194 2.94 1.63 21.14
C GLU A 194 4.33 1.27 21.66
N ILE A 195 5.12 0.57 20.86
CA ILE A 195 6.50 0.21 21.19
C ILE A 195 7.34 1.46 21.46
N ARG A 196 7.22 2.51 20.63
CA ARG A 196 7.92 3.78 20.85
C ARG A 196 7.49 4.48 22.13
N ARG A 197 6.22 4.37 22.53
CA ARG A 197 5.72 4.91 23.81
C ARG A 197 6.39 4.20 24.99
N VAL A 198 6.47 2.87 24.94
CA VAL A 198 7.13 2.06 25.98
C VAL A 198 8.62 2.36 26.05
N LEU A 199 9.32 2.34 24.91
CA LEU A 199 10.75 2.66 24.85
C LEU A 199 11.06 4.05 25.40
N LYS A 200 10.20 5.04 25.12
CA LYS A 200 10.32 6.40 25.65
C LYS A 200 10.10 6.43 27.17
N ALA A 201 9.11 5.68 27.70
CA ALA A 201 8.86 5.58 29.13
C ALA A 201 10.03 4.93 29.87
N SER A 202 10.66 3.92 29.27
CA SER A 202 11.85 3.25 29.80
C SER A 202 13.17 3.99 29.55
N SER A 203 13.14 5.20 28.99
CA SER A 203 14.33 6.01 28.63
C SER A 203 15.34 5.29 27.72
N ILE A 204 14.87 4.34 26.90
CA ILE A 204 15.72 3.60 25.95
C ILE A 204 15.83 4.42 24.66
N ARG A 205 17.06 4.61 24.15
CA ARG A 205 17.25 5.28 22.86
C ARG A 205 16.79 4.37 21.73
N PHE A 206 16.06 4.94 20.79
CA PHE A 206 15.65 4.26 19.57
C PHE A 206 15.70 5.19 18.36
N GLN A 207 15.75 4.60 17.18
CA GLN A 207 15.74 5.30 15.90
C GLN A 207 14.82 4.57 14.92
N THR A 208 13.92 5.30 14.27
CA THR A 208 13.06 4.75 13.21
C THR A 208 13.73 4.95 11.86
N LEU A 209 14.31 3.88 11.32
CA LEU A 209 14.96 3.86 10.03
C LEU A 209 13.94 3.80 8.89
N TYR A 210 14.35 4.28 7.74
CA TYR A 210 13.57 4.14 6.51
C TYR A 210 13.61 2.67 6.00
N PRO A 211 12.51 2.13 5.45
CA PRO A 211 11.17 2.72 5.37
C PRO A 211 10.44 2.71 6.71
N ALA A 212 10.37 1.58 7.42
CA ALA A 212 9.71 1.46 8.71
C ALA A 212 10.38 0.36 9.55
N ARG A 213 11.67 0.53 9.84
CA ARG A 213 12.45 -0.40 10.68
C ARG A 213 12.78 0.27 12.00
N LEU A 214 12.75 -0.46 13.10
CA LEU A 214 13.02 0.10 14.44
C LEU A 214 14.39 -0.36 14.92
N LYS A 215 15.32 0.58 15.09
CA LYS A 215 16.62 0.34 15.71
C LYS A 215 16.55 0.71 17.19
N VAL A 216 16.80 -0.24 18.08
CA VAL A 216 16.76 -0.03 19.54
C VAL A 216 18.18 -0.21 20.08
N PHE A 217 18.62 0.75 20.89
CA PHE A 217 19.91 0.69 21.58
C PHE A 217 19.67 0.17 23.00
N LEU A 218 19.80 -1.14 23.19
CA LEU A 218 19.76 -1.76 24.51
C LEU A 218 21.14 -1.62 25.17
N LYS A 219 21.24 -1.92 26.47
CA LYS A 219 22.51 -1.83 27.21
C LYS A 219 23.58 -2.77 26.65
N ASP A 220 23.16 -3.95 26.21
CA ASP A 220 24.06 -5.02 25.80
C ASP A 220 24.24 -5.10 24.27
N GLU A 221 23.24 -4.65 23.50
CA GLU A 221 23.26 -4.76 22.04
C GLU A 221 22.43 -3.67 21.33
N THR A 222 22.73 -3.45 20.05
CA THR A 222 21.89 -2.66 19.16
C THR A 222 21.17 -3.58 18.19
N LYS A 223 19.86 -3.72 18.34
CA LYS A 223 19.03 -4.60 17.50
C LYS A 223 18.16 -3.78 16.54
N ILE A 224 17.99 -4.28 15.32
CA ILE A 224 17.13 -3.69 14.29
C ILE A 224 15.99 -4.66 14.03
N TYR A 225 14.77 -4.18 14.18
CA TYR A 225 13.56 -4.93 13.91
C TYR A 225 12.94 -4.50 12.59
N ASP A 226 12.54 -5.48 11.79
CA ASP A 226 11.88 -5.25 10.51
C ASP A 226 10.35 -5.31 10.63
N SER A 227 9.84 -5.95 11.70
CA SER A 227 8.42 -6.02 12.01
C SER A 227 8.09 -5.57 13.44
N VAL A 228 6.85 -5.12 13.62
CA VAL A 228 6.31 -4.73 14.94
C VAL A 228 6.17 -5.93 15.85
N GLU A 229 5.88 -7.11 15.29
CA GLU A 229 5.67 -8.36 16.02
C GLU A 229 6.98 -8.86 16.62
N GLU A 230 8.04 -8.90 15.81
CA GLU A 230 9.38 -9.29 16.24
C GLU A 230 9.86 -8.34 17.35
N ALA A 231 9.66 -7.03 17.16
CA ALA A 231 9.99 -6.04 18.17
C ALA A 231 9.17 -6.22 19.45
N ALA A 232 7.86 -6.50 19.34
CA ALA A 232 7.00 -6.67 20.50
C ALA A 232 7.33 -7.94 21.29
N SER A 233 7.59 -9.06 20.61
CA SER A 233 7.99 -10.31 21.26
C SER A 233 9.32 -10.16 21.98
N ASP A 234 10.36 -9.67 21.30
CA ASP A 234 11.70 -9.55 21.88
C ASP A 234 11.72 -8.57 23.06
N LEU A 235 10.98 -7.46 22.97
CA LEU A 235 10.90 -6.48 24.06
C LEU A 235 10.05 -7.01 25.24
N ALA A 236 9.00 -7.78 24.98
CA ALA A 236 8.22 -8.43 26.03
C ALA A 236 9.05 -9.49 26.77
N ASP A 237 9.84 -10.28 26.04
CA ASP A 237 10.74 -11.29 26.62
C ASP A 237 11.85 -10.62 27.46
N LYS A 238 12.25 -9.40 27.10
CA LYS A 238 13.15 -8.53 27.87
C LYS A 238 12.47 -7.80 29.04
N GLY A 239 11.21 -8.12 29.34
CA GLY A 239 10.47 -7.60 30.50
C GLY A 239 9.90 -6.20 30.34
N LEU A 240 9.82 -5.66 29.11
CA LEU A 240 9.16 -4.38 28.86
C LEU A 240 7.64 -4.56 28.75
N PRO A 241 6.83 -3.59 29.21
CA PRO A 241 5.36 -3.67 29.17
C PRO A 241 4.83 -3.38 27.76
N VAL A 242 5.18 -4.23 26.80
CA VAL A 242 4.71 -4.17 25.42
C VAL A 242 3.61 -5.21 25.23
N THR A 243 2.44 -4.78 24.75
CA THR A 243 1.37 -5.71 24.36
C THR A 243 1.85 -6.58 23.21
N ARG A 244 1.79 -7.90 23.36
CA ARG A 244 2.07 -8.83 22.27
C ARG A 244 1.02 -8.62 21.18
N VAL A 245 1.43 -7.99 20.08
CA VAL A 245 0.61 -7.84 18.88
C VAL A 245 0.87 -9.07 18.01
N GLU A 246 0.00 -10.06 18.11
CA GLU A 246 -0.02 -11.17 17.16
C GLU A 246 -0.76 -10.68 15.91
N ARG A 247 -0.12 -10.68 14.72
CA ARG A 247 -0.93 -10.65 13.50
C ARG A 247 -1.63 -12.01 13.39
N PRO A 248 -2.88 -12.03 12.91
CA PRO A 248 -3.49 -13.27 12.49
C PRO A 248 -2.58 -13.94 11.46
N VAL A 249 -2.01 -15.09 11.86
CA VAL A 249 -1.03 -15.86 11.09
C VAL A 249 -1.79 -16.63 10.03
N SER A 250 -2.25 -15.93 8.99
CA SER A 250 -2.56 -16.58 7.73
C SER A 250 -2.71 -15.55 6.63
N SER A 251 -1.81 -15.60 5.64
CA SER A 251 -2.07 -15.01 4.32
C SER A 251 -3.42 -15.48 3.74
N LEU A 252 -3.86 -16.68 4.13
CA LEU A 252 -5.17 -17.26 3.83
C LEU A 252 -6.32 -16.53 4.53
N GLU A 253 -6.20 -16.15 5.81
CA GLU A 253 -7.22 -15.34 6.53
C GLU A 253 -7.30 -13.89 6.03
N LYS A 254 -6.18 -13.33 5.56
CA LYS A 254 -6.19 -12.03 4.85
C LYS A 254 -6.90 -12.17 3.51
N LEU A 255 -6.57 -13.19 2.73
CA LEU A 255 -7.24 -13.45 1.44
C LEU A 255 -8.73 -13.78 1.61
N GLN A 256 -9.13 -14.46 2.70
CA GLN A 256 -10.54 -14.70 3.04
C GLN A 256 -11.29 -13.41 3.45
N ARG A 257 -10.60 -12.44 4.05
CA ARG A 257 -11.19 -11.12 4.34
C ARG A 257 -11.33 -10.23 3.10
N TYR A 258 -10.44 -10.39 2.12
CA TYR A 258 -10.47 -9.65 0.86
C TYR A 258 -11.11 -10.43 -0.30
N SER A 259 -11.54 -11.68 -0.08
CA SER A 259 -12.30 -12.42 -1.08
C SER A 259 -13.65 -11.75 -1.22
N TRP A 260 -13.95 -11.28 -2.44
CA TRP A 260 -15.27 -10.81 -2.81
C TRP A 260 -16.29 -11.88 -2.43
N MET A 261 -17.02 -11.63 -1.33
CA MET A 261 -18.21 -12.40 -1.03
C MET A 261 -19.22 -12.09 -2.13
N PRO A 262 -19.68 -13.06 -2.93
CA PRO A 262 -20.81 -12.81 -3.82
C PRO A 262 -21.97 -12.36 -2.94
N ALA A 263 -22.49 -11.16 -3.20
CA ALA A 263 -23.64 -10.65 -2.47
C ALA A 263 -24.75 -11.70 -2.55
N PRO A 264 -25.44 -12.03 -1.43
CA PRO A 264 -26.51 -13.01 -1.44
C PRO A 264 -27.48 -12.64 -2.54
N GLY A 265 -27.64 -13.56 -3.50
CA GLY A 265 -28.28 -13.30 -4.77
C GLY A 265 -29.63 -12.64 -4.56
N ARG A 266 -29.73 -11.37 -4.93
CA ARG A 266 -31.03 -10.74 -5.12
C ARG A 266 -31.67 -11.51 -6.27
N ARG A 267 -32.60 -12.41 -5.95
CA ARG A 267 -33.41 -13.15 -6.93
C ARG A 267 -33.76 -12.17 -8.05
N LYS A 268 -33.28 -12.45 -9.27
CA LYS A 268 -33.69 -11.72 -10.48
C LYS A 268 -35.17 -12.01 -10.73
N ARG A 269 -36.07 -11.39 -9.95
CA ARG A 269 -37.47 -11.25 -10.33
C ARG A 269 -37.53 -10.21 -11.44
N GLY A 270 -37.99 -10.64 -12.62
CA GLY A 270 -38.68 -9.76 -13.54
C GLY A 270 -37.88 -9.12 -14.68
N PHE A 271 -36.76 -9.68 -15.16
CA PHE A 271 -36.21 -9.20 -16.45
C PHE A 271 -37.11 -9.62 -17.63
N LYS A 272 -37.73 -10.81 -17.56
CA LYS A 272 -38.71 -11.28 -18.56
C LYS A 272 -40.01 -10.47 -18.56
N GLU A 273 -40.49 -10.04 -17.39
CA GLU A 273 -41.71 -9.22 -17.27
C GLU A 273 -41.50 -7.81 -17.85
N LYS A 274 -40.34 -7.20 -17.62
CA LYS A 274 -40.02 -5.88 -18.19
C LYS A 274 -39.87 -5.88 -19.71
N LEU A 275 -39.46 -7.01 -20.31
CA LEU A 275 -39.39 -7.18 -21.77
C LEU A 275 -40.77 -7.40 -22.42
N GLN A 276 -41.75 -7.95 -21.69
CA GLN A 276 -43.11 -8.11 -22.22
C GLN A 276 -43.88 -6.79 -22.29
N VAL A 277 -43.62 -5.86 -21.36
CA VAL A 277 -44.22 -4.52 -21.38
C VAL A 277 -43.74 -3.73 -22.61
N PHE A 278 -42.45 -3.83 -22.94
CA PHE A 278 -41.88 -3.14 -24.11
C PHE A 278 -42.40 -3.67 -25.46
N ARG A 279 -42.88 -4.91 -25.51
CA ARG A 279 -43.42 -5.50 -26.75
C ARG A 279 -44.89 -5.14 -27.01
N ARG A 280 -45.62 -4.60 -26.02
CA ARG A 280 -47.02 -4.16 -26.20
C ARG A 280 -47.17 -2.70 -26.66
N GLU A 281 -46.22 -1.83 -26.34
CA GLU A 281 -46.32 -0.41 -26.73
C GLU A 281 -46.00 -0.14 -28.21
N VAL A 282 -45.36 -1.08 -28.91
CA VAL A 282 -45.00 -0.91 -30.33
C VAL A 282 -46.16 -1.25 -31.28
N SER A 283 -47.22 -1.93 -30.80
CA SER A 283 -48.36 -2.35 -31.64
C SER A 283 -49.56 -1.39 -31.66
N GLU A 284 -49.57 -0.32 -30.86
CA GLU A 284 -50.70 0.65 -30.81
C GLU A 284 -50.41 1.99 -31.53
N GLY A 285 -49.37 2.05 -32.35
CA GLY A 285 -48.91 3.30 -33.00
C GLY A 285 -49.12 3.40 -34.52
N THR A 286 -49.98 2.58 -35.15
CA THR A 286 -50.27 2.68 -36.59
C THR A 286 -51.76 2.48 -36.89
N SER A 287 -52.58 3.52 -36.68
CA SER A 287 -53.83 3.77 -37.43
C SER A 287 -54.41 5.13 -37.05
N ASN A 288 -54.11 6.13 -37.89
CA ASN A 288 -54.97 7.19 -38.41
C ASN A 288 -54.12 8.40 -38.82
#